data_AF-A0AAW4L0F7-F1
#
_entry.id   AF-A0AAW4L0F7-F1
#
_cell.length_a   1.000
_cell.length_b   1.000
_cell.length_c   1.000
_cell.angle_alpha   90.00
_cell.angle_beta   90.00
_cell.angle_gamma   90.00
#
_symmetry.space_group_name_H-M   'P 1'
#
loop_
_entity.id
_entity.type
_entity.pdbx_description
1 polymer ?
#
loop_
_entity_poly.entity_id
_entity_poly.type
_entity_poly.pdbx_seq_one_letter_code
_entity_poly.pdbx_strand_id
1 'polypeptide(L)'
;MAKIQIDMFEVQLGSSLLLQFKDKAGKQIRILADAGISVNKSKGYLQDHVLKKLRQMFGDGKIRLDLLIGTHYDEDHLYGLIPIIKDPGIEIGEAWLPPVANDTEYQPAGIRVRSEQLLAHQFAKKYGAETLERYLGVKLAACEELRTLERAADEPRKASFPRQNFKREFSEEAFTWNGETDSAVGLFQRHLKDADSTIGNFLSDEDLMDFSSFSLHKEAVGKPILAQEPLFDRYIRINPESRFDYFKGRWSRGSTHAEPDAVHFAQIRKSQAKDAITASHLFKVVEALKAKSVPIACQTIEAGKPIRYIWQSAQARFIPGANLVSDGPVLTLLGPSQRLVKSLRDKLPVGDYLAMFTYTPVKKRSITPSNQLSYIMRLEAEKQGILVSGDAGCVDFAAGKSGFYPALLAPLLPLHVIQIAHHAGYNWDFYNVLLEANYHKQTEGSFLLISHATTDKTRPSKEFAEFIGQVRKSGDDMQLLFTSRPSADKVQDYKTIIHKSVDGSGDVGDVRLSFDGKAWMVDSHAISIADEMPKFTADADKLMTASPKKARRTRKSIR
;
A
#
# COMPACT_ATOMS: atom_id res chain seq x y z
N MET A 1 32.24 -3.36 -15.96
CA MET A 1 30.87 -2.81 -16.09
C MET A 1 29.94 -3.71 -15.32
N ALA A 2 29.01 -3.15 -14.56
CA ALA A 2 28.02 -3.93 -13.83
C ALA A 2 27.19 -4.83 -14.76
N LYS A 3 26.91 -6.05 -14.30
CA LYS A 3 25.98 -6.98 -14.94
C LYS A 3 24.54 -6.70 -14.50
N ILE A 4 24.38 -6.30 -13.24
CA ILE A 4 23.12 -5.86 -12.65
C ILE A 4 23.36 -4.53 -11.96
N GLN A 5 22.45 -3.58 -12.11
CA GLN A 5 22.42 -2.35 -11.33
C GLN A 5 21.00 -2.12 -10.81
N ILE A 6 20.90 -1.65 -9.57
CA ILE A 6 19.65 -1.29 -8.91
C ILE A 6 19.81 0.13 -8.37
N ASP A 7 18.93 1.02 -8.79
CA ASP A 7 18.81 2.37 -8.23
C ASP A 7 17.47 2.46 -7.52
N MET A 8 17.50 2.66 -6.20
CA MET A 8 16.31 2.99 -5.44
C MET A 8 16.30 4.50 -5.20
N PHE A 9 15.32 5.16 -5.79
CA PHE A 9 15.18 6.60 -5.68
C PHE A 9 14.52 6.99 -4.37
N GLU A 10 15.06 8.03 -3.73
CA GLU A 10 14.48 8.64 -2.56
C GLU A 10 13.22 9.41 -2.95
N VAL A 11 12.11 9.03 -2.31
CA VAL A 11 10.77 9.54 -2.61
C VAL A 11 9.94 9.85 -1.36
N GLN A 12 10.59 9.84 -0.19
CA GLN A 12 9.99 9.84 1.14
C GLN A 12 9.03 8.68 1.38
N LEU A 13 7.77 8.82 0.98
CA LEU A 13 6.72 7.81 1.13
C LEU A 13 6.41 7.23 -0.24
N GLY A 14 6.43 5.90 -0.33
CA GLY A 14 6.36 5.19 -1.60
C GLY A 14 7.62 4.40 -1.92
N SER A 15 7.67 3.92 -3.14
CA SER A 15 8.80 3.17 -3.67
C SER A 15 9.11 3.63 -5.09
N SER A 16 10.35 3.49 -5.51
CA SER A 16 10.77 3.77 -6.89
C SER A 16 12.11 3.10 -7.15
N LEU A 17 12.09 2.02 -7.93
CA LEU A 17 13.26 1.20 -8.23
C LEU A 17 13.49 1.10 -9.73
N LEU A 18 14.66 1.52 -10.19
CA LEU A 18 15.15 1.23 -11.52
C LEU A 18 16.10 0.03 -11.47
N LEU A 19 15.70 -1.06 -12.13
CA LEU A 19 16.48 -2.28 -12.27
C LEU A 19 17.07 -2.35 -13.67
N GLN A 20 18.35 -2.68 -13.76
CA GLN A 20 19.12 -2.67 -14.99
C GLN A 20 19.86 -3.99 -15.14
N PHE A 21 19.58 -4.72 -16.22
CA PHE A 21 20.19 -6.02 -16.54
C PHE A 21 20.78 -6.03 -17.95
N LYS A 22 21.58 -7.05 -18.27
CA LYS A 22 21.98 -7.34 -19.65
C LYS A 22 21.34 -8.63 -20.13
N ASP A 23 20.90 -8.63 -21.38
CA ASP A 23 20.52 -9.85 -22.07
C ASP A 23 21.77 -10.62 -22.56
N LYS A 24 21.58 -11.81 -23.14
CA LYS A 24 22.66 -12.65 -23.69
C LYS A 24 23.46 -11.96 -24.79
N ALA A 25 22.88 -11.02 -25.52
CA ALA A 25 23.55 -10.22 -26.54
C ALA A 25 24.25 -8.98 -25.95
N GLY A 26 24.19 -8.79 -24.63
CA GLY A 26 24.74 -7.63 -23.93
C GLY A 26 23.88 -6.37 -24.01
N LYS A 27 22.65 -6.46 -24.58
CA LYS A 27 21.71 -5.34 -24.65
C LYS A 27 21.18 -5.03 -23.25
N GLN A 28 21.11 -3.75 -22.92
CA GLN A 28 20.57 -3.27 -21.66
C GLN A 28 19.05 -3.48 -21.62
N ILE A 29 18.57 -4.06 -20.53
CA ILE A 29 17.16 -4.18 -20.16
C ILE A 29 16.91 -3.25 -18.98
N ARG A 30 15.86 -2.44 -19.03
CA ARG A 30 15.49 -1.52 -17.95
C ARG A 30 14.07 -1.76 -17.48
N ILE A 31 13.91 -1.94 -16.17
CA ILE A 31 12.62 -2.13 -15.51
C ILE A 31 12.49 -1.04 -14.47
N LEU A 32 11.45 -0.20 -14.58
CA LEU A 32 11.14 0.80 -13.56
C LEU A 32 9.91 0.33 -12.79
N ALA A 33 10.07 0.05 -11.49
CA ALA A 33 9.00 -0.29 -10.58
C ALA A 33 8.68 0.91 -9.70
N ASP A 34 7.47 1.44 -9.88
CA ASP A 34 6.93 2.65 -9.27
C ASP A 34 7.71 3.93 -9.59
N ALA A 35 7.11 5.06 -9.23
CA ALA A 35 7.76 6.36 -9.20
C ALA A 35 7.14 7.21 -8.08
N GLY A 36 7.06 6.60 -6.89
CA GLY A 36 6.21 7.06 -5.81
C GLY A 36 6.40 8.50 -5.41
N ILE A 37 5.33 9.29 -5.34
CA ILE A 37 5.30 10.64 -4.74
C ILE A 37 3.86 10.88 -4.30
N SER A 38 3.62 11.21 -3.02
CA SER A 38 2.32 11.70 -2.58
C SER A 38 2.34 13.22 -2.52
N VAL A 39 1.55 13.90 -3.35
CA VAL A 39 1.55 15.38 -3.43
C VAL A 39 1.16 16.00 -2.09
N ASN A 40 0.30 15.29 -1.33
CA ASN A 40 -0.20 15.77 -0.05
C ASN A 40 0.70 15.44 1.15
N LYS A 41 1.57 14.44 1.03
CA LYS A 41 2.40 13.95 2.16
C LYS A 41 3.88 14.25 2.00
N SER A 42 4.38 14.34 0.76
CA SER A 42 5.80 14.55 0.47
C SER A 42 6.11 16.05 0.33
N LYS A 43 6.40 16.72 1.45
CA LYS A 43 6.73 18.16 1.45
C LYS A 43 7.98 18.42 0.59
N GLY A 44 7.83 19.19 -0.49
CA GLY A 44 8.94 19.63 -1.35
C GLY A 44 9.20 18.73 -2.57
N TYR A 45 8.45 17.63 -2.73
CA TYR A 45 8.60 16.72 -3.87
C TYR A 45 7.53 17.05 -4.91
N LEU A 46 7.99 17.39 -6.11
CA LEU A 46 7.12 17.61 -7.27
C LEU A 46 6.89 16.29 -7.99
N GLN A 47 5.76 16.15 -8.67
CA GLN A 47 5.40 14.94 -9.42
C GLN A 47 6.51 14.43 -10.37
N ASP A 48 7.34 15.32 -10.89
CA ASP A 48 8.44 15.03 -11.83
C ASP A 48 9.77 14.64 -11.15
N HIS A 49 9.80 14.41 -9.83
CA HIS A 49 11.03 14.15 -9.08
C HIS A 49 11.83 12.96 -9.64
N VAL A 50 11.18 11.81 -9.85
CA VAL A 50 11.84 10.61 -10.40
C VAL A 50 12.24 10.84 -11.86
N LEU A 51 11.45 11.56 -12.65
CA LEU A 51 11.84 11.93 -14.02
C LEU A 51 13.14 12.75 -14.01
N LYS A 52 13.26 13.75 -13.11
CA LYS A 52 14.48 14.55 -12.96
C LYS A 52 15.68 13.67 -12.63
N LYS A 53 15.54 12.68 -11.74
CA LYS A 53 16.61 11.72 -11.41
C LYS A 53 17.00 10.85 -12.60
N LEU A 54 16.02 10.37 -13.38
CA LEU A 54 16.29 9.64 -14.62
C LEU A 54 17.04 10.51 -15.64
N ARG A 55 16.64 11.77 -15.79
CA ARG A 55 17.31 12.75 -16.68
C ARG A 55 18.72 13.11 -16.20
N GLN A 56 18.94 13.20 -14.89
CA GLN A 56 20.29 13.35 -14.33
C GLN A 56 21.16 12.13 -14.62
N MET A 57 20.60 10.93 -14.58
CA MET A 57 21.35 9.68 -14.80
C MET A 57 21.69 9.42 -16.27
N PHE A 58 20.76 9.72 -17.19
CA PHE A 58 20.88 9.35 -18.60
C PHE A 58 21.00 10.53 -19.57
N GLY A 59 20.92 11.77 -19.05
CA GLY A 59 20.83 12.98 -19.84
C GLY A 59 19.49 13.15 -20.56
N ASP A 60 19.45 14.10 -21.50
CA ASP A 60 18.27 14.41 -22.32
C ASP A 60 18.10 13.48 -23.52
N GLY A 61 18.96 12.46 -23.65
CA GLY A 61 18.90 11.46 -24.71
C GLY A 61 17.65 10.58 -24.65
N LYS A 62 17.44 9.81 -25.72
CA LYS A 62 16.39 8.79 -25.74
C LYS A 62 16.74 7.64 -24.81
N ILE A 63 15.81 7.32 -23.91
CA ILE A 63 15.91 6.19 -22.97
C ILE A 63 14.78 5.22 -23.29
N ARG A 64 15.07 3.92 -23.22
CA ARG A 64 14.04 2.88 -23.29
C ARG A 64 13.89 2.22 -21.92
N LEU A 65 12.66 2.22 -21.42
CA LEU A 65 12.18 1.38 -20.33
C LEU A 65 11.47 0.18 -20.96
N ASP A 66 12.02 -1.02 -20.79
CA ASP A 66 11.44 -2.22 -21.39
C ASP A 66 10.16 -2.65 -20.66
N LEU A 67 10.12 -2.44 -19.35
CA LEU A 67 8.95 -2.70 -18.52
C LEU A 67 8.78 -1.57 -17.48
N LEU A 68 7.59 -0.97 -17.46
CA LEU A 68 7.13 -0.09 -16.40
C LEU A 68 6.19 -0.88 -15.49
N ILE A 69 6.37 -0.84 -14.17
CA ILE A 69 5.52 -1.55 -13.23
C ILE A 69 4.95 -0.56 -12.23
N GLY A 70 3.63 -0.47 -12.14
CA GLY A 70 2.95 0.04 -10.95
C GLY A 70 2.74 -1.13 -10.00
N THR A 71 3.53 -1.23 -8.93
CA THR A 71 3.48 -2.36 -8.01
C THR A 71 2.25 -2.30 -7.12
N HIS A 72 1.82 -1.10 -6.75
CA HIS A 72 0.67 -0.82 -5.90
C HIS A 72 -0.16 0.29 -6.53
N TYR A 73 -1.47 0.30 -6.28
CA TYR A 73 -2.37 1.26 -6.91
C TYR A 73 -2.39 2.63 -6.24
N ASP A 74 -1.91 2.76 -5.00
CA ASP A 74 -1.94 4.02 -4.25
C ASP A 74 -1.10 5.14 -4.91
N GLU A 75 -1.45 6.39 -4.57
CA GLU A 75 -0.88 7.61 -5.18
C GLU A 75 0.64 7.68 -5.04
N ASP A 76 1.15 7.31 -3.87
CA ASP A 76 2.57 7.22 -3.52
C ASP A 76 3.32 6.09 -4.23
N HIS A 77 2.72 5.44 -5.22
CA HIS A 77 3.41 4.52 -6.13
C HIS A 77 3.23 4.93 -7.59
N LEU A 78 1.99 5.26 -7.99
CA LEU A 78 1.65 5.49 -9.39
C LEU A 78 1.83 6.93 -9.86
N TYR A 79 1.67 7.93 -8.99
CA TYR A 79 1.43 9.30 -9.45
C TYR A 79 2.64 9.93 -10.17
N GLY A 80 3.86 9.63 -9.72
CA GLY A 80 5.09 10.09 -10.39
C GLY A 80 5.42 9.36 -11.69
N LEU A 81 4.67 8.31 -12.07
CA LEU A 81 4.84 7.64 -13.37
C LEU A 81 4.35 8.54 -14.52
N ILE A 82 3.35 9.39 -14.28
CA ILE A 82 2.72 10.23 -15.30
C ILE A 82 3.74 11.10 -16.08
N PRO A 83 4.61 11.90 -15.43
CA PRO A 83 5.60 12.70 -16.16
C PRO A 83 6.60 11.83 -16.93
N ILE A 84 7.01 10.68 -16.39
CA ILE A 84 7.90 9.73 -17.06
C ILE A 84 7.24 9.18 -18.33
N ILE A 85 5.96 8.79 -18.23
CA ILE A 85 5.19 8.32 -19.38
C ILE A 85 5.01 9.45 -20.39
N LYS A 86 4.77 10.69 -19.98
CA LYS A 86 4.55 11.81 -20.93
C LYS A 86 5.84 12.30 -21.60
N ASP A 87 7.01 12.06 -21.02
CA ASP A 87 8.28 12.55 -21.56
C ASP A 87 8.60 11.92 -22.94
N PRO A 88 8.70 12.70 -24.02
CA PRO A 88 8.91 12.17 -25.38
C PRO A 88 10.26 11.49 -25.61
N GLY A 89 11.25 11.75 -24.76
CA GLY A 89 12.55 11.08 -24.77
C GLY A 89 12.56 9.75 -24.02
N ILE A 90 11.44 9.31 -23.43
CA ILE A 90 11.33 7.99 -22.80
C ILE A 90 10.38 7.11 -23.60
N GLU A 91 10.92 6.03 -24.18
CA GLU A 91 10.17 4.95 -24.80
C GLU A 91 9.83 3.89 -23.74
N ILE A 92 8.59 3.38 -23.76
CA ILE A 92 8.12 2.34 -22.84
C ILE A 92 7.65 1.14 -23.66
N GLY A 93 8.22 -0.04 -23.40
CA GLY A 93 7.89 -1.29 -24.09
C GLY A 93 6.53 -1.86 -23.68
N GLU A 94 6.32 -1.98 -22.37
CA GLU A 94 5.07 -2.48 -21.76
C GLU A 94 4.89 -1.87 -20.36
N ALA A 95 3.64 -1.75 -19.92
CA ALA A 95 3.30 -1.37 -18.55
C ALA A 95 2.48 -2.46 -17.84
N TRP A 96 2.91 -2.88 -16.66
CA TRP A 96 2.15 -3.74 -15.77
C TRP A 96 1.55 -2.89 -14.66
N LEU A 97 0.22 -2.81 -14.61
CA LEU A 97 -0.51 -2.05 -13.60
C LEU A 97 -1.19 -2.97 -12.58
N PRO A 98 -1.45 -2.52 -11.35
CA PRO A 98 -2.05 -3.36 -10.32
C PRO A 98 -3.42 -3.90 -10.78
N PRO A 99 -3.74 -5.18 -10.51
CA PRO A 99 -4.97 -5.82 -10.99
C PRO A 99 -6.16 -5.47 -10.09
N VAL A 100 -6.51 -4.18 -10.00
CA VAL A 100 -7.67 -3.70 -9.21
C VAL A 100 -8.94 -3.95 -9.99
N ALA A 101 -9.85 -4.74 -9.42
CA ALA A 101 -11.16 -4.99 -10.01
C ALA A 101 -12.12 -3.82 -9.77
N ASN A 102 -13.02 -3.57 -10.72
CA ASN A 102 -14.12 -2.64 -10.51
C ASN A 102 -15.12 -3.24 -9.52
N ASP A 103 -15.14 -2.72 -8.30
CA ASP A 103 -16.01 -3.15 -7.21
C ASP A 103 -17.41 -2.50 -7.24
N THR A 104 -17.69 -1.64 -8.23
CA THR A 104 -19.01 -1.02 -8.43
C THR A 104 -19.91 -1.82 -9.37
N GLU A 105 -19.35 -2.82 -10.07
CA GLU A 105 -20.11 -3.66 -11.01
C GLU A 105 -20.56 -4.96 -10.33
N TYR A 106 -21.86 -5.27 -10.43
CA TYR A 106 -22.40 -6.53 -9.93
C TYR A 106 -21.77 -7.72 -10.65
N GLN A 107 -21.34 -8.72 -9.89
CA GLN A 107 -20.86 -9.99 -10.40
C GLN A 107 -21.43 -11.15 -9.58
N PRO A 108 -21.91 -12.22 -10.23
CA PRO A 108 -22.32 -13.42 -9.50
C PRO A 108 -21.17 -13.97 -8.65
N ALA A 109 -21.51 -14.40 -7.44
CA ALA A 109 -20.58 -15.08 -6.55
C ALA A 109 -19.99 -16.32 -7.25
N GLY A 110 -18.74 -16.64 -6.95
CA GLY A 110 -18.07 -17.81 -7.54
C GLY A 110 -17.31 -17.52 -8.84
N ILE A 111 -17.67 -16.48 -9.61
CA ILE A 111 -17.01 -16.19 -10.89
C ILE A 111 -15.60 -15.60 -10.69
N ARG A 112 -14.63 -16.10 -11.45
CA ARG A 112 -13.25 -15.58 -11.51
C ARG A 112 -13.23 -14.15 -12.06
N VAL A 113 -12.37 -13.29 -11.52
CA VAL A 113 -12.19 -11.93 -12.05
C VAL A 113 -11.53 -12.03 -13.42
N ARG A 114 -12.21 -11.51 -14.45
CA ARG A 114 -11.71 -11.47 -15.82
C ARG A 114 -10.98 -10.16 -16.07
N SER A 115 -10.03 -10.13 -17.01
CA SER A 115 -9.22 -8.94 -17.29
C SER A 115 -10.07 -7.72 -17.65
N GLU A 116 -11.20 -7.90 -18.34
CA GLU A 116 -12.13 -6.83 -18.69
C GLU A 116 -12.87 -6.21 -17.49
N GLN A 117 -12.75 -6.79 -16.30
CA GLN A 117 -13.31 -6.30 -15.04
C GLN A 117 -12.28 -5.51 -14.22
N LEU A 118 -11.03 -5.44 -14.68
CA LEU A 118 -9.97 -4.69 -13.99
C LEU A 118 -10.00 -3.22 -14.44
N LEU A 119 -9.94 -2.30 -13.49
CA LEU A 119 -10.09 -0.86 -13.72
C LEU A 119 -9.12 -0.35 -14.78
N ALA A 120 -7.84 -0.74 -14.73
CA ALA A 120 -6.86 -0.31 -15.72
C ALA A 120 -7.26 -0.71 -17.16
N HIS A 121 -7.77 -1.94 -17.35
CA HIS A 121 -8.26 -2.38 -18.65
C HIS A 121 -9.57 -1.72 -19.05
N GLN A 122 -10.46 -1.42 -18.11
CA GLN A 122 -11.70 -0.70 -18.41
C GLN A 122 -11.41 0.76 -18.82
N PHE A 123 -10.52 1.44 -18.10
CA PHE A 123 -10.05 2.79 -18.41
C PHE A 123 -9.32 2.88 -19.75
N ALA A 124 -8.59 1.83 -20.14
CA ALA A 124 -7.88 1.79 -21.43
C ALA A 124 -8.82 1.70 -22.65
N LYS A 125 -10.11 1.37 -22.46
CA LYS A 125 -11.09 1.26 -23.55
C LYS A 125 -11.46 2.63 -24.11
N LYS A 126 -12.24 2.61 -25.20
CA LYS A 126 -12.81 3.80 -25.84
C LYS A 126 -13.61 4.66 -24.87
N TYR A 127 -14.40 4.03 -23.99
CA TYR A 127 -15.29 4.69 -23.02
C TYR A 127 -14.71 4.68 -21.59
N GLY A 128 -13.39 4.87 -21.49
CA GLY A 128 -12.68 4.83 -20.22
C GLY A 128 -13.09 5.95 -19.25
N ALA A 129 -13.30 7.16 -19.79
CA ALA A 129 -13.70 8.33 -19.00
C ALA A 129 -15.10 8.15 -18.38
N GLU A 130 -16.06 7.65 -19.16
CA GLU A 130 -17.42 7.36 -18.70
C GLU A 130 -17.44 6.21 -17.69
N THR A 131 -16.49 5.27 -17.80
CA THR A 131 -16.31 4.22 -16.78
C THR A 131 -15.83 4.83 -15.46
N LEU A 132 -14.83 5.72 -15.50
CA LEU A 132 -14.37 6.44 -14.31
C LEU A 132 -15.51 7.27 -13.71
N GLU A 133 -16.25 8.02 -14.52
CA GLU A 133 -17.38 8.84 -14.07
C GLU A 133 -18.40 8.01 -13.28
N ARG A 134 -18.83 6.88 -13.84
CA ARG A 134 -19.77 5.97 -13.17
C ARG A 134 -19.20 5.43 -11.87
N TYR A 135 -17.94 5.02 -11.88
CA TYR A 135 -17.25 4.52 -10.69
C TYR A 135 -17.23 5.60 -9.59
N LEU A 136 -16.81 6.83 -9.92
CA LEU A 136 -16.77 7.95 -8.98
C LEU A 136 -18.17 8.33 -8.49
N GLY A 137 -19.19 8.30 -9.36
CA GLY A 137 -20.58 8.55 -8.96
C GLY A 137 -21.09 7.57 -7.91
N VAL A 138 -20.80 6.27 -8.06
CA VAL A 138 -21.14 5.24 -7.06
C VAL A 138 -20.39 5.48 -5.74
N LYS A 139 -19.09 5.79 -5.81
CA LYS A 139 -18.28 6.07 -4.60
C LYS A 139 -18.75 7.34 -3.87
N LEU A 140 -19.16 8.38 -4.61
CA LEU A 140 -19.70 9.60 -4.03
C LEU A 140 -21.04 9.37 -3.34
N ALA A 141 -21.97 8.66 -4.00
CA ALA A 141 -23.26 8.31 -3.41
C ALA A 141 -23.08 7.54 -2.08
N ALA A 142 -22.15 6.59 -2.05
CA ALA A 142 -21.77 5.88 -0.83
C ALA A 142 -21.20 6.81 0.25
N CYS A 143 -20.31 7.74 -0.11
CA CYS A 143 -19.74 8.70 0.83
C CYS A 143 -20.81 9.61 1.44
N GLU A 144 -21.76 10.08 0.63
CA GLU A 144 -22.84 10.96 1.06
C GLU A 144 -23.85 10.25 1.98
N GLU A 145 -24.21 9.02 1.65
CA GLU A 145 -25.04 8.19 2.52
C GLU A 145 -24.38 7.96 3.88
N LEU A 146 -23.11 7.53 3.89
CA LEU A 146 -22.38 7.27 5.12
C LEU A 146 -22.22 8.54 5.96
N ARG A 147 -21.96 9.69 5.32
CA ARG A 147 -21.91 11.00 5.98
C ARG A 147 -23.25 11.36 6.63
N THR A 148 -24.36 11.05 5.97
CA THR A 148 -25.71 11.32 6.48
C THR A 148 -26.01 10.49 7.72
N LEU A 149 -25.73 9.19 7.68
CA LEU A 149 -25.86 8.30 8.84
C LEU A 149 -24.95 8.74 10.00
N GLU A 150 -23.70 9.06 9.69
CA GLU A 150 -22.71 9.54 10.62
C GLU A 150 -23.16 10.84 11.34
N ARG A 151 -23.80 11.77 10.63
CA ARG A 151 -24.38 13.00 11.22
C ARG A 151 -25.62 12.74 12.06
N ALA A 152 -26.50 11.84 11.62
CA ALA A 152 -27.67 11.46 12.42
C ALA A 152 -27.28 10.80 13.75
N ALA A 153 -26.15 10.08 13.77
CA ALA A 153 -25.59 9.57 15.01
C ALA A 153 -25.11 10.68 15.97
N ASP A 154 -24.86 11.92 15.50
CA ASP A 154 -24.48 13.04 16.38
C ASP A 154 -25.67 13.63 17.14
N GLU A 155 -26.90 13.52 16.62
CA GLU A 155 -28.10 14.09 17.26
C GLU A 155 -28.30 13.65 18.72
N PRO A 156 -28.18 12.36 19.07
CA PRO A 156 -28.22 11.91 20.47
C PRO A 156 -26.95 12.26 21.27
N ARG A 157 -25.87 12.77 20.64
CA ARG A 157 -24.56 13.08 21.24
C ARG A 157 -24.37 14.55 21.62
N LYS A 158 -25.40 15.40 21.51
CA LYS A 158 -25.37 16.89 21.62
C LYS A 158 -24.65 17.52 22.84
N ALA A 159 -24.08 16.77 23.78
CA ALA A 159 -23.34 17.29 24.93
C ALA A 159 -21.85 16.93 25.02
N SER A 160 -21.33 15.94 24.27
CA SER A 160 -20.05 15.29 24.68
C SER A 160 -18.86 15.45 23.73
N PHE A 161 -19.06 15.64 22.42
CA PHE A 161 -17.98 15.73 21.44
C PHE A 161 -18.34 16.72 20.32
N PRO A 162 -17.90 17.99 20.38
CA PRO A 162 -18.04 18.88 19.24
C PRO A 162 -17.13 18.36 18.13
N ARG A 163 -17.70 17.92 17.00
CA ARG A 163 -16.92 17.86 15.76
C ARG A 163 -16.27 19.21 15.57
N GLN A 164 -15.03 19.24 15.07
CA GLN A 164 -14.55 20.48 14.48
C GLN A 164 -15.61 20.89 13.46
N ASN A 165 -16.23 22.04 13.66
CA ASN A 165 -17.24 22.59 12.76
C ASN A 165 -16.55 22.83 11.42
N PHE A 166 -16.38 21.78 10.62
CA PHE A 166 -16.14 21.88 9.21
C PHE A 166 -17.38 22.58 8.70
N LYS A 167 -17.21 23.88 8.46
CA LYS A 167 -18.29 24.79 8.10
C LYS A 167 -19.13 24.13 7.01
N ARG A 168 -20.41 24.51 7.01
CA ARG A 168 -21.44 24.23 6.00
C ARG A 168 -21.10 24.76 4.58
N GLU A 169 -19.82 24.74 4.21
CA GLU A 169 -19.26 25.10 2.90
C GLU A 169 -19.25 23.92 1.92
N PHE A 170 -19.77 22.75 2.32
CA PHE A 170 -20.39 21.85 1.34
C PHE A 170 -21.67 22.55 0.88
N SER A 171 -21.57 23.40 -0.15
CA SER A 171 -22.76 23.78 -0.91
C SER A 171 -23.40 22.48 -1.39
N GLU A 172 -24.71 22.36 -1.23
CA GLU A 172 -25.52 21.27 -1.80
C GLU A 172 -25.58 21.34 -3.33
N GLU A 173 -24.60 21.99 -3.97
CA GLU A 173 -24.45 21.94 -5.42
C GLU A 173 -24.18 20.49 -5.79
N ALA A 174 -25.20 19.87 -6.38
CA ALA A 174 -25.11 18.54 -6.95
C ALA A 174 -23.82 18.46 -7.75
N PHE A 175 -22.90 17.57 -7.36
CA PHE A 175 -21.67 17.36 -8.08
C PHE A 175 -22.02 16.89 -9.50
N THR A 176 -21.96 17.81 -10.45
CA THR A 176 -21.92 17.51 -11.87
C THR A 176 -20.46 17.42 -12.25
N TRP A 177 -19.98 16.20 -12.49
CA TRP A 177 -18.64 16.01 -12.98
C TRP A 177 -18.50 16.68 -14.36
N ASN A 178 -17.61 17.65 -14.47
CA ASN A 178 -17.35 18.39 -15.70
C ASN A 178 -16.27 17.70 -16.58
N GLY A 179 -15.87 16.48 -16.24
CA GLY A 179 -14.75 15.78 -16.89
C GLY A 179 -13.38 16.03 -16.25
N GLU A 180 -13.25 16.99 -15.33
CA GLU A 180 -11.96 17.30 -14.70
C GLU A 180 -11.71 16.39 -13.50
N THR A 181 -10.71 15.50 -13.61
CA THR A 181 -10.36 14.56 -12.53
C THR A 181 -9.87 15.26 -11.25
N ASP A 182 -9.26 16.44 -11.36
CA ASP A 182 -8.76 17.19 -10.20
C ASP A 182 -9.89 17.71 -9.30
N SER A 183 -11.03 18.09 -9.88
CA SER A 183 -12.20 18.53 -9.12
C SER A 183 -12.80 17.39 -8.29
N ALA A 184 -12.86 16.18 -8.87
CA ALA A 184 -13.30 14.98 -8.18
C ALA A 184 -12.36 14.59 -7.02
N VAL A 185 -11.04 14.61 -7.26
CA VAL A 185 -10.05 14.32 -6.21
C VAL A 185 -10.20 15.28 -5.03
N GLY A 186 -10.36 16.59 -5.28
CA GLY A 186 -10.59 17.57 -4.23
C GLY A 186 -11.86 17.29 -3.41
N LEU A 187 -12.94 16.83 -4.04
CA LEU A 187 -14.17 16.43 -3.35
C LEU A 187 -13.94 15.23 -2.41
N PHE A 188 -13.32 14.16 -2.90
CA PHE A 188 -13.04 12.99 -2.07
C PHE A 188 -12.01 13.26 -0.96
N GLN A 189 -11.04 14.16 -1.19
CA GLN A 189 -10.12 14.63 -0.13
C GLN A 189 -10.86 15.32 1.01
N ARG A 190 -11.94 16.08 0.71
CA ARG A 190 -12.81 16.66 1.74
C ARG A 190 -13.53 15.57 2.53
N HIS A 191 -14.09 14.55 1.86
CA HIS A 191 -14.69 13.41 2.56
C HIS A 191 -13.70 12.67 3.45
N LEU A 192 -12.46 12.50 3.00
CA LEU A 192 -11.39 11.86 3.76
C LEU A 192 -11.06 12.66 5.02
N LYS A 193 -10.83 13.98 4.89
CA LYS A 193 -10.51 14.87 6.02
C LYS A 193 -11.65 14.97 7.03
N ASP A 194 -12.89 15.04 6.55
CA ASP A 194 -14.07 15.06 7.41
C ASP A 194 -14.26 13.72 8.14
N ALA A 195 -14.04 12.58 7.47
CA ALA A 195 -14.05 11.27 8.11
C ALA A 195 -12.96 11.13 9.18
N ASP A 196 -11.75 11.61 8.89
CA ASP A 196 -10.64 11.63 9.86
C ASP A 196 -10.99 12.45 11.11
N SER A 197 -11.75 13.54 10.95
CA SER A 197 -12.20 14.34 12.09
C SER A 197 -13.17 13.59 13.01
N THR A 198 -14.01 12.70 12.45
CA THR A 198 -14.93 11.85 13.21
C THR A 198 -14.21 10.67 13.86
N ILE A 199 -13.23 10.09 13.16
CA ILE A 199 -12.38 9.03 13.71
C ILE A 199 -11.51 9.58 14.85
N GLY A 200 -11.07 10.84 14.75
CA GLY A 200 -10.26 11.52 15.75
C GLY A 200 -8.90 10.85 15.99
N ASN A 201 -8.29 11.13 17.15
CA ASN A 201 -7.09 10.43 17.62
C ASN A 201 -7.41 9.06 18.25
N PHE A 202 -8.67 8.61 18.19
CA PHE A 202 -9.06 7.34 18.81
C PHE A 202 -8.37 6.15 18.14
N LEU A 203 -7.88 6.33 16.90
CA LEU A 203 -7.34 5.30 16.03
C LEU A 203 -6.24 5.91 15.15
N SER A 204 -5.07 5.29 15.11
CA SER A 204 -4.01 5.60 14.13
C SER A 204 -4.41 5.10 12.74
N ASP A 205 -3.75 5.56 11.66
CA ASP A 205 -3.99 5.03 10.31
C ASP A 205 -3.75 3.50 10.21
N GLU A 206 -3.01 2.92 11.16
CA GLU A 206 -2.74 1.47 11.30
C GLU A 206 -3.91 0.70 11.92
N ASP A 207 -4.93 1.40 12.45
CA ASP A 207 -6.11 0.82 13.12
C ASP A 207 -7.31 0.58 12.18
N LEU A 208 -7.09 0.57 10.86
CA LEU A 208 -8.15 0.39 9.86
C LEU A 208 -8.70 -1.05 9.84
N MET A 209 -9.99 -1.19 9.50
CA MET A 209 -10.72 -2.47 9.53
C MET A 209 -10.28 -3.47 8.46
N ASP A 210 -10.19 -4.77 8.80
CA ASP A 210 -9.98 -5.86 7.84
C ASP A 210 -11.25 -6.68 7.61
N PHE A 211 -11.88 -6.43 6.47
CA PHE A 211 -13.08 -7.12 6.03
C PHE A 211 -12.79 -8.47 5.34
N SER A 212 -11.54 -8.80 5.03
CA SER A 212 -11.19 -10.08 4.37
C SER A 212 -11.37 -11.28 5.31
N SER A 213 -11.27 -11.07 6.63
CA SER A 213 -11.51 -12.08 7.66
C SER A 213 -12.95 -12.63 7.67
N PHE A 214 -13.91 -11.91 7.08
CA PHE A 214 -15.30 -12.37 6.97
C PHE A 214 -15.50 -13.50 5.94
N SER A 215 -14.63 -13.58 4.93
CA SER A 215 -14.70 -14.67 3.93
C SER A 215 -14.46 -16.05 4.55
N LEU A 216 -13.85 -16.12 5.75
CA LEU A 216 -13.62 -17.35 6.51
C LEU A 216 -14.78 -17.78 7.42
N HIS A 217 -15.81 -16.94 7.62
CA HIS A 217 -16.98 -17.33 8.42
C HIS A 217 -18.06 -18.06 7.64
N LYS A 218 -18.00 -18.10 6.30
CA LYS A 218 -18.94 -18.94 5.52
C LYS A 218 -18.82 -20.44 5.81
N GLU A 219 -17.68 -20.91 6.32
CA GLU A 219 -17.49 -22.33 6.71
C GLU A 219 -17.83 -22.62 8.18
N ALA A 220 -17.89 -21.60 9.05
CA ALA A 220 -18.18 -21.77 10.48
C ALA A 220 -19.68 -21.66 10.83
N VAL A 221 -20.51 -21.14 9.92
CA VAL A 221 -21.98 -21.07 10.09
C VAL A 221 -22.63 -22.39 9.62
N GLY A 222 -22.18 -23.49 10.23
CA GLY A 222 -22.85 -24.80 10.16
C GLY A 222 -24.01 -24.93 11.15
N LYS A 223 -24.40 -23.85 11.83
CA LYS A 223 -25.59 -23.78 12.68
C LYS A 223 -26.56 -22.72 12.14
N PRO A 224 -27.85 -23.04 11.99
CA PRO A 224 -28.82 -22.18 11.34
C PRO A 224 -29.14 -20.98 12.25
N ILE A 225 -28.53 -19.84 11.97
CA ILE A 225 -29.06 -18.51 12.33
C ILE A 225 -30.11 -18.10 11.26
N LEU A 226 -30.87 -19.06 10.71
CA LEU A 226 -31.59 -18.93 9.44
C LEU A 226 -33.12 -18.86 9.56
N ALA A 227 -33.68 -18.46 10.70
CA ALA A 227 -35.14 -18.35 10.84
C ALA A 227 -35.70 -16.92 10.86
N GLN A 228 -34.89 -15.87 11.03
CA GLN A 228 -35.35 -14.47 11.03
C GLN A 228 -34.58 -13.52 10.09
N GLU A 229 -33.48 -13.97 9.48
CA GLU A 229 -32.54 -13.12 8.71
C GLU A 229 -32.95 -12.73 7.27
N PRO A 230 -33.74 -13.49 6.49
CA PRO A 230 -33.98 -13.14 5.07
C PRO A 230 -34.70 -11.80 4.86
N LEU A 231 -35.49 -11.36 5.85
CA LEU A 231 -36.26 -10.11 5.76
C LEU A 231 -35.44 -8.89 6.16
N PHE A 232 -34.60 -9.00 7.20
CA PHE A 232 -33.77 -7.89 7.67
C PHE A 232 -32.67 -7.53 6.66
N ASP A 233 -32.02 -8.56 6.10
CA ASP A 233 -31.05 -8.39 5.02
C ASP A 233 -31.70 -7.79 3.78
N ARG A 234 -32.92 -8.21 3.44
CA ARG A 234 -33.64 -7.63 2.30
C ARG A 234 -34.10 -6.20 2.56
N TYR A 235 -34.46 -5.86 3.80
CA TYR A 235 -34.98 -4.54 4.19
C TYR A 235 -33.89 -3.46 4.22
N ILE A 236 -32.71 -3.78 4.77
CA ILE A 236 -31.57 -2.84 4.82
C ILE A 236 -30.87 -2.73 3.46
N ARG A 237 -30.84 -3.78 2.65
CA ARG A 237 -30.14 -3.77 1.36
C ARG A 237 -30.86 -2.97 0.26
N ILE A 238 -32.19 -2.84 0.32
CA ILE A 238 -32.98 -2.34 -0.82
C ILE A 238 -33.25 -0.82 -0.76
N ASN A 239 -33.41 -0.21 0.43
CA ASN A 239 -33.77 1.21 0.53
C ASN A 239 -32.87 1.98 1.53
N PRO A 240 -32.12 3.02 1.09
CA PRO A 240 -31.39 3.93 1.98
C PRO A 240 -32.23 4.50 3.14
N GLU A 241 -33.50 4.83 2.91
CA GLU A 241 -34.41 5.35 3.95
C GLU A 241 -34.61 4.31 5.07
N SER A 242 -34.77 3.04 4.71
CA SER A 242 -34.92 1.94 5.66
C SER A 242 -33.65 1.74 6.51
N ARG A 243 -32.45 2.03 5.97
CA ARG A 243 -31.20 2.00 6.74
C ARG A 243 -31.14 3.16 7.74
N PHE A 244 -31.48 4.36 7.28
CA PHE A 244 -31.52 5.54 8.12
C PHE A 244 -32.48 5.37 9.30
N ASP A 245 -33.71 4.92 9.02
CA ASP A 245 -34.72 4.67 10.05
C ASP A 245 -34.29 3.59 11.05
N TYR A 246 -33.65 2.52 10.56
CA TYR A 246 -33.11 1.47 11.41
C TYR A 246 -32.07 2.03 12.41
N PHE A 247 -31.04 2.72 11.91
CA PHE A 247 -29.98 3.25 12.76
C PHE A 247 -30.49 4.35 13.69
N LYS A 248 -31.35 5.25 13.19
CA LYS A 248 -32.01 6.28 14.01
C LYS A 248 -32.83 5.65 15.13
N GLY A 249 -33.60 4.60 14.83
CA GLY A 249 -34.34 3.83 15.82
C GLY A 249 -33.43 3.17 16.86
N ARG A 250 -32.31 2.57 16.43
CA ARG A 250 -31.29 1.98 17.30
C ARG A 250 -30.71 3.02 18.27
N TRP A 251 -30.29 4.18 17.77
CA TRP A 251 -29.72 5.23 18.63
C TRP A 251 -30.73 5.89 19.55
N SER A 252 -31.99 6.00 19.11
CA SER A 252 -33.09 6.51 19.95
C SER A 252 -33.38 5.58 21.15
N ARG A 253 -33.15 4.27 20.99
CA ARG A 253 -33.30 3.28 22.07
C ARG A 253 -32.09 3.19 23.00
N GLY A 254 -30.92 3.64 22.54
CA GLY A 254 -29.68 3.64 23.33
C GLY A 254 -28.55 4.40 22.64
N SER A 255 -28.12 5.51 23.24
CA SER A 255 -27.08 6.39 22.68
C SER A 255 -25.67 5.77 22.72
N THR A 256 -25.46 4.69 23.47
CA THR A 256 -24.17 4.00 23.61
C THR A 256 -23.66 3.40 22.30
N HIS A 257 -24.51 3.19 21.30
CA HIS A 257 -24.13 2.71 19.98
C HIS A 257 -23.79 3.83 19.00
N ALA A 258 -24.24 5.06 19.25
CA ALA A 258 -24.15 6.13 18.25
C ALA A 258 -22.70 6.53 17.94
N GLU A 259 -21.84 6.62 18.95
CA GLU A 259 -20.42 6.95 18.75
C GLU A 259 -19.65 5.84 18.01
N PRO A 260 -19.69 4.56 18.46
CA PRO A 260 -19.10 3.48 17.68
C PRO A 260 -19.61 3.47 16.24
N ASP A 261 -20.92 3.48 16.01
CA ASP A 261 -21.50 3.41 14.66
C ASP A 261 -20.99 4.55 13.77
N ALA A 262 -20.90 5.77 14.30
CA ALA A 262 -20.36 6.91 13.55
C ALA A 262 -18.88 6.78 13.17
N VAL A 263 -18.04 6.29 14.09
CA VAL A 263 -16.62 6.01 13.80
C VAL A 263 -16.51 4.96 12.68
N HIS A 264 -17.34 3.93 12.71
CA HIS A 264 -17.36 2.90 11.67
C HIS A 264 -17.82 3.44 10.32
N PHE A 265 -18.88 4.24 10.27
CA PHE A 265 -19.31 4.87 9.03
C PHE A 265 -18.24 5.79 8.45
N ALA A 266 -17.56 6.55 9.31
CA ALA A 266 -16.43 7.38 8.90
C ALA A 266 -15.28 6.54 8.33
N GLN A 267 -14.95 5.38 8.92
CA GLN A 267 -13.94 4.47 8.38
C GLN A 267 -14.31 3.92 6.99
N ILE A 268 -15.56 3.48 6.81
CA ILE A 268 -16.04 2.99 5.51
C ILE A 268 -15.99 4.14 4.49
N ARG A 269 -16.44 5.33 4.87
CA ARG A 269 -16.43 6.53 4.02
C ARG A 269 -15.02 6.93 3.61
N LYS A 270 -14.06 6.90 4.55
CA LYS A 270 -12.64 7.12 4.29
C LYS A 270 -12.11 6.10 3.27
N SER A 271 -12.48 4.83 3.38
CA SER A 271 -12.11 3.80 2.40
C SER A 271 -12.67 4.12 1.00
N GLN A 272 -13.97 4.45 0.90
CA GLN A 272 -14.60 4.77 -0.39
C GLN A 272 -13.96 6.02 -1.05
N ALA A 273 -13.66 7.04 -0.25
CA ALA A 273 -12.98 8.24 -0.72
C ALA A 273 -11.55 7.96 -1.20
N LYS A 274 -10.79 7.12 -0.47
CA LYS A 274 -9.46 6.66 -0.90
C LYS A 274 -9.55 5.90 -2.23
N ASP A 275 -10.46 4.93 -2.35
CA ASP A 275 -10.63 4.15 -3.59
C ASP A 275 -10.95 5.03 -4.80
N ALA A 276 -11.74 6.10 -4.62
CA ALA A 276 -12.08 7.05 -5.67
C ALA A 276 -10.88 7.93 -6.09
N ILE A 277 -10.12 8.44 -5.12
CA ILE A 277 -8.88 9.19 -5.38
C ILE A 277 -7.89 8.31 -6.14
N THR A 278 -7.69 7.08 -5.67
CA THR A 278 -6.73 6.17 -6.26
C THR A 278 -7.15 5.72 -7.67
N ALA A 279 -8.44 5.45 -7.89
CA ALA A 279 -8.95 5.18 -9.24
C ALA A 279 -8.74 6.36 -10.20
N SER A 280 -8.87 7.60 -9.70
CA SER A 280 -8.61 8.82 -10.49
C SER A 280 -7.14 8.92 -10.89
N HIS A 281 -6.21 8.57 -10.01
CA HIS A 281 -4.78 8.53 -10.32
C HIS A 281 -4.43 7.42 -11.31
N LEU A 282 -4.97 6.21 -11.10
CA LEU A 282 -4.82 5.10 -12.04
C LEU A 282 -5.33 5.47 -13.44
N PHE A 283 -6.48 6.14 -13.54
CA PHE A 283 -7.02 6.62 -14.81
C PHE A 283 -6.05 7.58 -15.51
N LYS A 284 -5.45 8.55 -14.80
CA LYS A 284 -4.45 9.46 -15.38
C LYS A 284 -3.21 8.73 -15.92
N VAL A 285 -2.75 7.68 -15.23
CA VAL A 285 -1.65 6.82 -15.70
C VAL A 285 -2.07 6.07 -16.97
N VAL A 286 -3.25 5.46 -16.98
CA VAL A 286 -3.78 4.72 -18.12
C VAL A 286 -3.94 5.62 -19.35
N GLU A 287 -4.48 6.81 -19.18
CA GLU A 287 -4.63 7.79 -20.27
C GLU A 287 -3.27 8.24 -20.81
N ALA A 288 -2.27 8.45 -19.94
CA ALA A 288 -0.90 8.75 -20.39
C ALA A 288 -0.28 7.60 -21.20
N LEU A 289 -0.48 6.35 -20.77
CA LEU A 289 0.00 5.16 -21.49
C LEU A 289 -0.71 4.98 -22.84
N LYS A 290 -2.04 5.16 -22.86
CA LYS A 290 -2.88 5.09 -24.06
C LYS A 290 -2.50 6.17 -25.08
N ALA A 291 -2.24 7.39 -24.63
CA ALA A 291 -1.75 8.47 -25.49
C ALA A 291 -0.42 8.13 -26.19
N LYS A 292 0.41 7.28 -25.56
CA LYS A 292 1.65 6.74 -26.14
C LYS A 292 1.50 5.37 -26.80
N SER A 293 0.30 4.80 -26.85
CA SER A 293 0.05 3.43 -27.36
C SER A 293 0.90 2.36 -26.66
N VAL A 294 1.21 2.56 -25.37
CA VAL A 294 1.95 1.57 -24.57
C VAL A 294 1.02 0.41 -24.22
N PRO A 295 1.41 -0.85 -24.47
CA PRO A 295 0.65 -2.02 -24.02
C PRO A 295 0.48 -2.04 -22.50
N ILE A 296 -0.75 -2.27 -22.03
CA ILE A 296 -1.10 -2.37 -20.61
C ILE A 296 -1.47 -3.80 -20.28
N ALA A 297 -0.85 -4.36 -19.24
CA ALA A 297 -1.20 -5.65 -18.68
C ALA A 297 -1.53 -5.54 -17.18
N CYS A 298 -2.45 -6.39 -16.72
CA CYS A 298 -2.73 -6.60 -15.30
C CYS A 298 -2.53 -8.08 -15.00
N GLN A 299 -1.38 -8.42 -14.43
CA GLN A 299 -1.00 -9.80 -14.15
C GLN A 299 -1.61 -10.25 -12.82
N THR A 300 -1.90 -11.53 -12.71
CA THR A 300 -2.37 -12.17 -11.47
C THR A 300 -1.94 -13.62 -11.49
N ILE A 301 -1.88 -14.23 -10.32
CA ILE A 301 -1.62 -15.67 -10.22
C ILE A 301 -2.87 -16.45 -9.81
N GLU A 302 -2.88 -17.76 -10.05
CA GLU A 302 -3.78 -18.64 -9.30
C GLU A 302 -3.27 -18.77 -7.86
N ALA A 303 -4.19 -18.99 -6.90
CA ALA A 303 -3.80 -19.12 -5.49
C ALA A 303 -2.74 -20.22 -5.31
N GLY A 304 -1.59 -19.87 -4.74
CA GLY A 304 -0.50 -20.80 -4.50
C GLY A 304 0.32 -21.20 -5.73
N LYS A 305 0.06 -20.64 -6.92
CA LYS A 305 0.74 -21.04 -8.16
C LYS A 305 1.47 -19.85 -8.79
N PRO A 306 2.78 -19.69 -8.55
CA PRO A 306 3.53 -18.59 -9.13
C PRO A 306 3.59 -18.71 -10.67
N ILE A 307 3.74 -17.58 -11.37
CA ILE A 307 3.91 -17.56 -12.82
C ILE A 307 5.32 -17.11 -13.16
N ARG A 308 6.04 -17.96 -13.92
CA ARG A 308 7.38 -17.65 -14.43
C ARG A 308 7.29 -17.01 -15.80
N TYR A 309 7.92 -15.84 -15.93
CA TYR A 309 8.13 -15.11 -17.17
C TYR A 309 9.61 -15.12 -17.52
N ILE A 310 9.90 -15.25 -18.81
CA ILE A 310 11.25 -15.15 -19.35
C ILE A 310 11.39 -13.89 -20.19
N TRP A 311 12.55 -13.25 -20.12
CA TRP A 311 12.93 -12.25 -21.10
C TRP A 311 13.18 -12.90 -22.47
N GLN A 312 12.58 -12.35 -23.53
CA GLN A 312 12.81 -12.74 -24.92
C GLN A 312 13.35 -11.55 -25.71
N SER A 313 14.64 -11.57 -26.04
CA SER A 313 15.34 -10.43 -26.65
C SER A 313 14.75 -10.00 -27.99
N ALA A 314 14.28 -10.95 -28.81
CA ALA A 314 13.67 -10.66 -30.11
C ALA A 314 12.40 -9.81 -30.01
N GLN A 315 11.64 -9.93 -28.92
CA GLN A 315 10.42 -9.17 -28.68
C GLN A 315 10.62 -8.02 -27.70
N ALA A 316 11.80 -7.94 -27.06
CA ALA A 316 12.15 -6.99 -26.01
C ALA A 316 11.05 -6.88 -24.93
N ARG A 317 10.56 -8.05 -24.46
CA ARG A 317 9.54 -8.15 -23.41
C ARG A 317 9.63 -9.45 -22.61
N PHE A 318 8.94 -9.48 -21.49
CA PHE A 318 8.70 -10.68 -20.71
C PHE A 318 7.51 -11.48 -21.26
N ILE A 319 7.67 -12.78 -21.43
CA ILE A 319 6.59 -13.69 -21.84
C ILE A 319 6.44 -14.85 -20.85
N PRO A 320 5.23 -15.39 -20.63
CA PRO A 320 5.06 -16.60 -19.83
C PRO A 320 5.87 -17.76 -20.41
N GLY A 321 6.62 -18.46 -19.57
CA GLY A 321 7.53 -19.51 -20.03
C GLY A 321 8.02 -20.40 -18.91
N ALA A 322 7.16 -21.26 -18.36
CA ALA A 322 7.49 -22.13 -17.23
C ALA A 322 8.77 -22.96 -17.47
N ASN A 323 8.92 -23.54 -18.66
CA ASN A 323 10.04 -24.41 -19.02
C ASN A 323 10.93 -23.85 -20.13
N LEU A 324 10.79 -22.56 -20.44
CA LEU A 324 11.56 -21.92 -21.51
C LEU A 324 12.89 -21.36 -20.97
N VAL A 325 13.93 -21.43 -21.79
CA VAL A 325 15.22 -20.77 -21.52
C VAL A 325 15.04 -19.27 -21.75
N SER A 326 15.51 -18.44 -20.81
CA SER A 326 15.47 -16.99 -20.96
C SER A 326 16.72 -16.46 -21.67
N ASP A 327 16.56 -15.38 -22.43
CA ASP A 327 17.67 -14.61 -23.00
C ASP A 327 18.17 -13.48 -22.09
N GLY A 328 17.62 -13.34 -20.89
CA GLY A 328 18.01 -12.30 -19.94
C GLY A 328 17.48 -12.62 -18.54
N PRO A 329 17.01 -11.62 -17.78
CA PRO A 329 16.43 -11.84 -16.47
C PRO A 329 15.16 -12.68 -16.58
N VAL A 330 14.91 -13.48 -15.54
CA VAL A 330 13.68 -14.22 -15.31
C VAL A 330 12.87 -13.45 -14.28
N LEU A 331 11.57 -13.32 -14.49
CA LEU A 331 10.64 -12.72 -13.52
C LEU A 331 9.68 -13.80 -13.05
N THR A 332 9.60 -14.02 -11.75
CA THR A 332 8.59 -14.89 -11.14
C THR A 332 7.57 -14.04 -10.40
N LEU A 333 6.32 -14.05 -10.87
CA LEU A 333 5.20 -13.39 -10.21
C LEU A 333 4.65 -14.28 -9.10
N LEU A 334 4.61 -13.75 -7.88
CA LEU A 334 4.17 -14.45 -6.67
C LEU A 334 2.84 -13.93 -6.12
N GLY A 335 2.37 -12.77 -6.59
CA GLY A 335 1.12 -12.16 -6.17
C GLY A 335 0.84 -10.88 -6.96
N PRO A 336 -0.40 -10.36 -6.92
CA PRO A 336 -1.52 -10.90 -6.15
C PRO A 336 -2.24 -12.05 -6.87
N SER A 337 -2.91 -12.90 -6.10
CA SER A 337 -3.75 -13.98 -6.62
C SER A 337 -5.13 -13.51 -7.06
N GLN A 338 -5.70 -14.22 -8.02
CA GLN A 338 -7.09 -14.05 -8.46
C GLN A 338 -8.09 -14.16 -7.31
N ARG A 339 -7.80 -14.99 -6.30
CA ARG A 339 -8.61 -15.11 -5.09
C ARG A 339 -8.62 -13.81 -4.30
N LEU A 340 -7.46 -13.17 -4.14
CA LEU A 340 -7.34 -11.91 -3.41
C LEU A 340 -8.01 -10.77 -4.16
N VAL A 341 -7.75 -10.63 -5.46
CA VAL A 341 -8.43 -9.66 -6.34
C VAL A 341 -9.94 -9.80 -6.23
N LYS A 342 -10.45 -11.04 -6.30
CA LYS A 342 -11.88 -11.32 -6.11
C LYS A 342 -12.36 -10.97 -4.71
N SER A 343 -11.65 -11.36 -3.65
CA SER A 343 -12.05 -11.07 -2.27
C SER A 343 -12.13 -9.57 -2.00
N LEU A 344 -11.27 -8.79 -2.64
CA LEU A 344 -11.24 -7.34 -2.50
C LEU A 344 -12.26 -6.63 -3.40
N ARG A 345 -12.59 -7.21 -4.56
CA ARG A 345 -13.75 -6.81 -5.37
C ARG A 345 -15.07 -7.08 -4.65
N ASP A 346 -15.22 -8.29 -4.14
CA ASP A 346 -16.45 -8.79 -3.48
C ASP A 346 -16.60 -8.21 -2.06
N LYS A 347 -15.75 -7.23 -1.69
CA LYS A 347 -16.02 -6.32 -0.58
C LYS A 347 -17.42 -5.76 -0.77
N LEU A 348 -18.28 -6.15 0.16
CA LEU A 348 -19.70 -5.90 0.16
C LEU A 348 -20.05 -4.45 -0.29
N PRO A 349 -21.09 -4.23 -1.10
CA PRO A 349 -21.63 -2.89 -1.29
C PRO A 349 -21.87 -2.20 0.06
N VAL A 350 -21.82 -0.88 0.14
CA VAL A 350 -22.02 -0.15 1.40
C VAL A 350 -23.32 -0.55 2.13
N GLY A 351 -24.39 -0.87 1.41
CA GLY A 351 -25.62 -1.42 2.00
C GLY A 351 -25.46 -2.77 2.68
N ASP A 352 -24.65 -3.66 2.10
CA ASP A 352 -24.32 -4.95 2.67
C ASP A 352 -23.37 -4.80 3.89
N TYR A 353 -22.43 -3.83 3.86
CA TYR A 353 -21.61 -3.49 5.03
C TYR A 353 -22.45 -3.02 6.21
N LEU A 354 -23.40 -2.13 5.96
CA LEU A 354 -24.28 -1.56 6.99
C LEU A 354 -25.21 -2.62 7.59
N ALA A 355 -25.71 -3.56 6.78
CA ALA A 355 -26.47 -4.71 7.27
C ALA A 355 -25.62 -5.62 8.16
N MET A 356 -24.42 -6.00 7.71
CA MET A 356 -23.52 -6.91 8.42
C MET A 356 -22.98 -6.32 9.73
N PHE A 357 -22.76 -5.00 9.77
CA PHE A 357 -22.30 -4.30 10.98
C PHE A 357 -23.27 -4.44 12.15
N THR A 358 -24.56 -4.68 11.89
CA THR A 358 -25.55 -4.91 12.96
C THR A 358 -25.31 -6.21 13.73
N TYR A 359 -24.56 -7.16 13.17
CA TYR A 359 -24.42 -8.51 13.68
C TYR A 359 -23.07 -8.84 14.32
N THR A 360 -21.94 -8.26 13.87
CA THR A 360 -20.62 -8.56 14.45
C THR A 360 -19.63 -7.41 14.26
N PRO A 361 -18.93 -6.95 15.33
CA PRO A 361 -17.84 -6.00 15.20
C PRO A 361 -16.73 -6.58 14.33
N VAL A 362 -16.38 -5.90 13.24
CA VAL A 362 -15.32 -6.32 12.33
C VAL A 362 -13.98 -6.23 13.07
N LYS A 363 -13.14 -7.28 13.00
CA LYS A 363 -11.82 -7.27 13.62
C LYS A 363 -10.85 -6.42 12.79
N LYS A 364 -10.07 -5.61 13.49
CA LYS A 364 -8.99 -4.79 12.92
C LYS A 364 -7.84 -5.69 12.44
N ARG A 365 -7.23 -5.38 11.29
CA ARG A 365 -5.85 -5.81 11.00
C ARG A 365 -5.04 -4.61 10.51
N SER A 366 -3.73 -4.79 10.60
CA SER A 366 -2.69 -3.78 10.48
C SER A 366 -2.37 -3.26 9.06
N ILE A 367 -2.91 -3.88 8.01
CA ILE A 367 -2.59 -3.53 6.63
C ILE A 367 -3.89 -3.16 5.91
N THR A 368 -3.92 -2.01 5.26
CA THR A 368 -5.08 -1.60 4.48
C THR A 368 -5.34 -2.62 3.38
N PRO A 369 -6.60 -2.92 3.04
CA PRO A 369 -6.87 -3.83 1.94
C PRO A 369 -6.27 -3.37 0.60
N SER A 370 -5.97 -2.06 0.46
CA SER A 370 -5.30 -1.52 -0.72
C SER A 370 -3.90 -2.11 -0.89
N ASN A 371 -3.11 -2.09 0.18
CA ASN A 371 -1.74 -2.58 0.23
C ASN A 371 -1.65 -4.08 -0.09
N GLN A 372 -2.71 -4.84 0.16
CA GLN A 372 -2.79 -6.27 -0.17
C GLN A 372 -2.74 -6.54 -1.69
N LEU A 373 -3.20 -5.60 -2.55
CA LEU A 373 -3.17 -5.74 -4.02
C LEU A 373 -1.86 -5.28 -4.64
N SER A 374 -0.75 -5.49 -3.95
CA SER A 374 0.57 -5.18 -4.47
C SER A 374 1.17 -6.36 -5.23
N TYR A 375 1.91 -6.08 -6.29
CA TYR A 375 2.73 -7.08 -6.96
C TYR A 375 3.85 -7.56 -6.03
N ILE A 376 4.04 -8.87 -5.98
CA ILE A 376 5.22 -9.51 -5.40
C ILE A 376 5.91 -10.25 -6.52
N MET A 377 7.14 -9.87 -6.85
CA MET A 377 7.90 -10.42 -7.95
C MET A 377 9.33 -10.69 -7.50
N ARG A 378 9.85 -11.85 -7.90
CA ARG A 378 11.29 -12.12 -7.83
C ARG A 378 11.90 -12.06 -9.21
N LEU A 379 12.88 -11.18 -9.38
CA LEU A 379 13.73 -11.16 -10.56
C LEU A 379 15.00 -11.98 -10.31
N GLU A 380 15.41 -12.74 -11.31
CA GLU A 380 16.64 -13.52 -11.27
C GLU A 380 17.50 -13.24 -12.50
N ALA A 381 18.77 -12.90 -12.28
CA ALA A 381 19.80 -12.80 -13.31
C ALA A 381 21.16 -13.09 -12.67
N GLU A 382 22.09 -13.72 -13.40
CA GLU A 382 23.45 -14.00 -12.88
C GLU A 382 23.45 -14.73 -11.53
N LYS A 383 22.46 -15.61 -11.30
CA LYS A 383 22.20 -16.32 -10.04
C LYS A 383 21.85 -15.41 -8.84
N GLN A 384 21.64 -14.12 -9.08
CA GLN A 384 21.21 -13.16 -8.08
C GLN A 384 19.68 -13.08 -8.06
N GLY A 385 19.10 -13.20 -6.87
CA GLY A 385 17.66 -13.07 -6.63
C GLY A 385 17.31 -11.71 -6.03
N ILE A 386 16.36 -11.00 -6.66
CA ILE A 386 15.94 -9.65 -6.27
C ILE A 386 14.43 -9.67 -6.01
N LEU A 387 13.99 -9.33 -4.80
CA LEU A 387 12.56 -9.23 -4.46
C LEU A 387 12.07 -7.78 -4.60
N VAL A 388 10.99 -7.61 -5.36
CA VAL A 388 10.23 -6.36 -5.51
C VAL A 388 8.79 -6.63 -5.09
N SER A 389 8.28 -5.91 -4.09
CA SER A 389 7.06 -6.30 -3.39
C SER A 389 6.02 -5.20 -3.16
N GLY A 390 6.23 -3.99 -3.69
CA GLY A 390 5.32 -2.86 -3.43
C GLY A 390 5.03 -2.72 -1.93
N ASP A 391 3.76 -2.62 -1.57
CA ASP A 391 3.27 -2.60 -0.19
C ASP A 391 2.63 -3.92 0.26
N ALA A 392 3.00 -5.03 -0.39
CA ALA A 392 2.31 -6.29 -0.23
C ALA A 392 2.35 -6.81 1.21
N GLY A 393 1.17 -7.20 1.69
CA GLY A 393 1.02 -7.91 2.96
C GLY A 393 1.19 -9.42 2.86
N CYS A 394 1.44 -10.00 1.69
CA CYS A 394 1.51 -11.47 1.48
C CYS A 394 0.30 -12.27 2.02
N VAL A 395 -0.85 -11.65 2.24
CA VAL A 395 -2.03 -12.28 2.88
C VAL A 395 -2.54 -13.51 2.13
N ASP A 396 -2.32 -13.58 0.82
CA ASP A 396 -2.75 -14.68 -0.03
C ASP A 396 -1.71 -15.78 -0.23
N PHE A 397 -0.52 -15.62 0.38
CA PHE A 397 0.45 -16.72 0.53
C PHE A 397 -0.10 -17.79 1.47
N ALA A 398 -1.01 -17.45 2.38
CA ALA A 398 -1.62 -18.40 3.30
C ALA A 398 -2.68 -19.26 2.60
N ALA A 399 -2.56 -20.58 2.77
CA ALA A 399 -3.53 -21.58 2.32
C ALA A 399 -4.72 -21.74 3.29
N GLY A 400 -4.86 -20.84 4.26
CA GLY A 400 -5.81 -20.94 5.37
C GLY A 400 -5.08 -21.26 6.68
N LYS A 401 -5.64 -22.16 7.50
CA LYS A 401 -5.01 -22.58 8.78
C LYS A 401 -3.75 -23.44 8.60
N SER A 402 -3.51 -23.94 7.38
CA SER A 402 -2.47 -24.92 7.05
C SER A 402 -1.09 -24.32 6.78
N GLY A 403 -0.88 -23.02 7.07
CA GLY A 403 0.36 -22.30 6.76
C GLY A 403 0.40 -21.72 5.34
N PHE A 404 1.61 -21.41 4.87
CA PHE A 404 1.85 -20.80 3.55
C PHE A 404 1.95 -21.83 2.42
N TYR A 405 1.63 -21.44 1.18
CA TYR A 405 1.81 -22.29 0.00
C TYR A 405 3.30 -22.53 -0.28
N PRO A 406 3.80 -23.78 -0.23
CA PRO A 406 5.22 -24.06 -0.47
C PRO A 406 5.71 -23.59 -1.84
N ALA A 407 4.85 -23.65 -2.86
CA ALA A 407 5.17 -23.20 -4.21
C ALA A 407 5.35 -21.66 -4.33
N LEU A 408 4.83 -20.87 -3.38
CA LEU A 408 5.10 -19.42 -3.31
C LEU A 408 6.34 -19.11 -2.47
N LEU A 409 6.68 -19.97 -1.50
CA LEU A 409 7.89 -19.83 -0.69
C LEU A 409 9.15 -20.24 -1.45
N ALA A 410 9.08 -21.35 -2.20
CA ALA A 410 10.24 -21.95 -2.86
C ALA A 410 10.99 -20.99 -3.80
N PRO A 411 10.31 -20.15 -4.61
CA PRO A 411 11.01 -19.22 -5.47
C PRO A 411 11.72 -18.10 -4.71
N LEU A 412 11.37 -17.79 -3.46
CA LEU A 412 11.95 -16.65 -2.76
C LEU A 412 13.48 -16.80 -2.61
N LEU A 413 13.99 -17.99 -2.29
CA LEU A 413 15.42 -18.16 -2.04
C LEU A 413 16.24 -18.60 -3.27
N PRO A 414 17.52 -18.18 -3.37
CA PRO A 414 18.18 -17.19 -2.51
C PRO A 414 17.74 -15.75 -2.83
N LEU A 415 17.77 -14.86 -1.82
CA LEU A 415 17.52 -13.41 -1.95
C LEU A 415 18.78 -12.62 -1.63
N HIS A 416 19.24 -11.84 -2.60
CA HIS A 416 20.44 -11.02 -2.48
C HIS A 416 20.08 -9.54 -2.29
N VAL A 417 18.97 -9.09 -2.89
CA VAL A 417 18.44 -7.74 -2.69
C VAL A 417 16.94 -7.83 -2.44
N ILE A 418 16.45 -7.15 -1.42
CA ILE A 418 15.07 -7.20 -0.98
C ILE A 418 14.55 -5.77 -0.85
N GLN A 419 13.59 -5.37 -1.68
CA GLN A 419 12.77 -4.20 -1.38
C GLN A 419 11.86 -4.55 -0.20
N ILE A 420 12.03 -3.90 0.95
CA ILE A 420 11.15 -4.13 2.10
C ILE A 420 9.79 -3.51 1.84
N ALA A 421 8.75 -4.35 1.88
CA ALA A 421 7.37 -3.91 1.66
C ALA A 421 6.90 -2.94 2.74
N HIS A 422 5.95 -2.07 2.38
CA HIS A 422 5.28 -1.17 3.31
C HIS A 422 6.24 -0.31 4.15
N HIS A 423 7.37 0.06 3.56
CA HIS A 423 8.33 1.02 4.13
C HIS A 423 8.92 0.60 5.48
N ALA A 424 9.10 -0.70 5.70
CA ALA A 424 9.48 -1.28 7.00
C ALA A 424 8.47 -0.98 8.13
N GLY A 425 7.24 -0.65 7.78
CA GLY A 425 6.11 -0.49 8.70
C GLY A 425 5.62 -1.83 9.24
N TYR A 426 4.47 -1.79 9.91
CA TYR A 426 3.83 -2.99 10.44
C TYR A 426 3.39 -3.90 9.28
N ASN A 427 4.13 -4.99 9.03
CA ASN A 427 3.83 -5.94 7.95
C ASN A 427 4.20 -7.37 8.33
N TRP A 428 3.54 -7.87 9.38
CA TRP A 428 3.83 -9.17 10.01
C TRP A 428 3.80 -10.35 9.01
N ASP A 429 2.79 -10.39 8.13
CA ASP A 429 2.62 -11.47 7.16
C ASP A 429 3.76 -11.50 6.12
N PHE A 430 4.25 -10.33 5.65
CA PHE A 430 5.42 -10.26 4.77
C PHE A 430 6.68 -10.80 5.46
N TYR A 431 6.96 -10.37 6.70
CA TYR A 431 8.12 -10.83 7.46
C TYR A 431 8.07 -12.33 7.73
N ASN A 432 6.91 -12.86 8.10
CA ASN A 432 6.73 -14.30 8.32
C ASN A 432 6.93 -15.12 7.04
N VAL A 433 6.47 -14.62 5.89
CA VAL A 433 6.70 -15.31 4.61
C VAL A 433 8.20 -15.48 4.35
N LEU A 434 9.02 -14.47 4.64
CA LEU A 434 10.48 -14.58 4.51
C LEU A 434 11.06 -15.59 5.52
N LEU A 435 10.61 -15.56 6.78
CA LEU A 435 11.06 -16.51 7.81
C LEU A 435 10.71 -17.97 7.44
N GLU A 436 9.49 -18.21 6.99
CA GLU A 436 8.96 -19.52 6.56
C GLU A 436 9.58 -20.01 5.26
N ALA A 437 9.97 -19.10 4.36
CA ALA A 437 10.82 -19.43 3.23
C ALA A 437 12.23 -19.86 3.65
N ASN A 438 12.57 -19.79 4.94
CA ASN A 438 13.89 -20.05 5.53
C ASN A 438 14.94 -19.00 5.17
N TYR A 439 14.55 -17.75 4.93
CA TYR A 439 15.51 -16.68 4.65
C TYR A 439 16.53 -16.50 5.78
N HIS A 440 16.10 -16.62 7.04
CA HIS A 440 16.99 -16.64 8.20
C HIS A 440 18.04 -17.77 8.19
N LYS A 441 17.92 -18.80 7.32
CA LYS A 441 18.91 -19.88 7.15
C LYS A 441 19.89 -19.61 6.01
N GLN A 442 19.60 -18.65 5.13
CA GLN A 442 20.51 -18.24 4.07
C GLN A 442 21.86 -17.82 4.66
N THR A 443 22.94 -18.11 3.94
CA THR A 443 24.32 -17.73 4.28
C THR A 443 24.93 -16.73 3.31
N GLU A 444 24.28 -16.53 2.16
CA GLU A 444 24.68 -15.53 1.17
C GLU A 444 24.29 -14.14 1.66
N GLY A 445 25.22 -13.18 1.54
CA GLY A 445 25.00 -11.79 1.94
C GLY A 445 23.81 -11.15 1.20
N SER A 446 23.16 -10.20 1.85
CA SER A 446 21.93 -9.61 1.32
C SER A 446 21.74 -8.15 1.73
N PHE A 447 21.04 -7.41 0.86
CA PHE A 447 20.77 -5.98 1.02
C PHE A 447 19.26 -5.74 1.14
N LEU A 448 18.84 -5.12 2.23
CA LEU A 448 17.45 -4.74 2.47
C LEU A 448 17.29 -3.25 2.16
N LEU A 449 16.51 -2.96 1.13
CA LEU A 449 16.24 -1.62 0.62
C LEU A 449 14.98 -1.05 1.28
N ILE A 450 15.09 0.11 1.92
CA ILE A 450 14.04 0.69 2.77
C ILE A 450 13.79 2.15 2.37
N SER A 451 12.54 2.45 1.96
CA SER A 451 12.06 3.82 1.78
C SER A 451 11.09 4.16 2.90
N HIS A 452 11.23 5.31 3.53
CA HIS A 452 10.24 5.89 4.45
C HIS A 452 10.51 7.40 4.59
N ALA A 453 9.58 8.16 5.17
CA ALA A 453 9.81 9.57 5.44
C ALA A 453 10.96 9.78 6.45
N THR A 454 11.70 10.88 6.34
CA THR A 454 12.75 11.23 7.32
C THR A 454 12.17 11.30 8.74
N THR A 455 12.78 10.57 9.68
CA THR A 455 12.35 10.50 11.10
C THR A 455 10.87 10.15 11.28
N ASP A 456 10.36 9.24 10.44
CA ASP A 456 8.98 8.76 10.51
C ASP A 456 8.65 8.22 11.93
N LYS A 457 7.50 8.65 12.46
CA LYS A 457 7.07 8.28 13.81
C LYS A 457 6.58 6.83 13.91
N THR A 458 6.13 6.23 12.82
CA THR A 458 5.64 4.85 12.77
C THR A 458 6.63 3.90 12.09
N ARG A 459 7.61 4.43 11.34
CA ARG A 459 8.63 3.61 10.65
C ARG A 459 10.08 3.89 11.08
N PRO A 460 10.99 2.88 11.01
CA PRO A 460 10.65 1.46 10.97
C PRO A 460 9.77 1.04 12.17
N SER A 461 9.02 -0.05 11.99
CA SER A 461 8.12 -0.60 13.03
C SER A 461 8.85 -1.50 14.01
N LYS A 462 8.20 -1.83 15.13
CA LYS A 462 8.73 -2.81 16.09
C LYS A 462 8.78 -4.21 15.47
N GLU A 463 7.79 -4.56 14.66
CA GLU A 463 7.69 -5.84 13.97
C GLU A 463 8.84 -6.02 12.98
N PHE A 464 9.24 -4.96 12.29
CA PHE A 464 10.45 -4.97 11.47
C PHE A 464 11.71 -5.22 12.31
N ALA A 465 11.86 -4.54 13.45
CA ALA A 465 12.99 -4.76 14.36
C ALA A 465 13.05 -6.22 14.86
N GLU A 466 11.90 -6.80 15.23
CA GLU A 466 11.79 -8.20 15.63
C GLU A 466 12.15 -9.17 14.50
N PHE A 467 11.75 -8.86 13.26
CA PHE A 467 12.15 -9.62 12.09
C PHE A 467 13.67 -9.57 11.89
N ILE A 468 14.28 -8.37 11.94
CA ILE A 468 15.73 -8.20 11.85
C ILE A 468 16.47 -9.01 12.93
N GLY A 469 15.97 -9.00 14.16
CA GLY A 469 16.52 -9.80 15.26
C GLY A 469 16.49 -11.31 15.02
N GLN A 470 15.54 -11.80 14.22
CA GLN A 470 15.41 -13.23 13.88
C GLN A 470 16.25 -13.65 12.67
N VAL A 471 16.42 -12.78 11.67
CA VAL A 471 17.20 -13.11 10.46
C VAL A 471 18.69 -12.87 10.65
N ARG A 472 19.08 -11.89 11.46
CA ARG A 472 20.49 -11.54 11.68
C ARG A 472 21.21 -12.63 12.47
N LYS A 473 22.35 -13.08 11.95
CA LYS A 473 23.30 -13.93 12.69
C LYS A 473 24.58 -13.18 13.01
N SER A 474 25.32 -13.68 14.01
CA SER A 474 26.69 -13.21 14.23
C SER A 474 27.55 -13.59 13.02
N GLY A 475 28.25 -12.60 12.45
CA GLY A 475 29.08 -12.78 11.25
C GLY A 475 28.32 -12.80 9.92
N ASP A 476 27.02 -12.45 9.91
CA ASP A 476 26.25 -12.28 8.67
C ASP A 476 26.61 -10.96 7.96
N ASP A 477 26.60 -10.99 6.63
CA ASP A 477 26.87 -9.86 5.73
C ASP A 477 25.58 -9.14 5.31
N MET A 478 24.47 -9.37 6.00
CA MET A 478 23.21 -8.65 5.77
C MET A 478 23.35 -7.16 6.11
N GLN A 479 22.88 -6.30 5.20
CA GLN A 479 22.96 -4.84 5.35
C GLN A 479 21.63 -4.14 5.06
N LEU A 480 21.36 -3.08 5.80
CA LEU A 480 20.19 -2.20 5.59
C LEU A 480 20.62 -0.93 4.86
N LEU A 481 19.86 -0.56 3.83
CA LEU A 481 20.08 0.63 3.02
C LEU A 481 18.81 1.47 3.02
N PHE A 482 18.90 2.66 3.59
CA PHE A 482 17.79 3.59 3.71
C PHE A 482 17.89 4.67 2.63
N THR A 483 16.75 5.12 2.10
CA THR A 483 16.72 6.34 1.30
C THR A 483 16.58 7.59 2.16
N SER A 484 16.14 7.47 3.42
CA SER A 484 15.92 8.60 4.33
C SER A 484 16.29 8.22 5.76
N ARG A 485 16.78 9.19 6.55
CA ARG A 485 17.26 8.95 7.91
C ARG A 485 16.13 8.42 8.82
N PRO A 486 16.28 7.21 9.42
CA PRO A 486 15.33 6.71 10.41
C PRO A 486 15.51 7.43 11.76
N SER A 487 14.50 7.35 12.62
CA SER A 487 14.63 7.82 14.00
C SER A 487 15.61 6.92 14.78
N ALA A 488 16.57 7.53 15.48
CA ALA A 488 17.69 6.80 16.09
C ALA A 488 17.25 5.78 17.15
N ASP A 489 16.20 6.10 17.90
CA ASP A 489 15.59 5.23 18.91
C ASP A 489 15.01 3.94 18.31
N LYS A 490 14.49 4.01 17.09
CA LYS A 490 13.84 2.87 16.43
C LYS A 490 14.81 1.84 15.86
N VAL A 491 16.02 2.29 15.54
CA VAL A 491 17.05 1.47 14.89
C VAL A 491 18.19 1.11 15.83
N GLN A 492 18.10 1.49 17.11
CA GLN A 492 19.18 1.31 18.08
C GLN A 492 19.72 -0.12 18.14
N ASP A 493 18.83 -1.12 18.08
CA ASP A 493 19.18 -2.55 18.24
C ASP A 493 19.89 -3.15 17.02
N TYR A 494 19.76 -2.50 15.86
CA TYR A 494 20.33 -2.97 14.59
C TYR A 494 21.07 -1.89 13.82
N LYS A 495 21.44 -0.78 14.47
CA LYS A 495 22.20 0.31 13.83
C LYS A 495 23.51 -0.15 13.20
N THR A 496 24.12 -1.21 13.73
CA THR A 496 25.42 -1.73 13.29
C THR A 496 25.38 -2.42 11.93
N ILE A 497 24.20 -2.81 11.45
CA ILE A 497 24.02 -3.44 10.13
C ILE A 497 23.49 -2.44 9.09
N ILE A 498 23.30 -1.17 9.47
CA ILE A 498 22.98 -0.11 8.52
C ILE A 498 24.27 0.21 7.78
N HIS A 499 24.22 0.11 6.45
CA HIS A 499 25.40 0.32 5.64
C HIS A 499 25.95 1.74 5.86
N LYS A 500 27.26 1.87 5.85
CA LYS A 500 27.88 3.20 6.00
C LYS A 500 27.51 4.09 4.82
N SER A 501 27.53 5.40 5.04
CA SER A 501 27.33 6.34 3.95
C SER A 501 28.47 6.24 2.93
N VAL A 502 28.14 6.29 1.65
CA VAL A 502 29.07 6.34 0.51
C VAL A 502 28.86 7.69 -0.17
N ASP A 503 29.96 8.40 -0.47
CA ASP A 503 29.97 9.73 -1.10
C ASP A 503 29.33 10.88 -0.28
N GLY A 504 29.29 10.73 1.04
CA GLY A 504 28.86 11.77 1.98
C GLY A 504 27.62 11.38 2.77
N SER A 505 27.42 12.04 3.92
CA SER A 505 26.26 11.80 4.79
C SER A 505 25.15 12.83 4.56
N GLY A 506 23.91 12.38 4.45
CA GLY A 506 22.72 13.22 4.37
C GLY A 506 21.51 12.62 5.07
N ASP A 507 20.45 13.41 5.21
CA ASP A 507 19.18 12.98 5.80
C ASP A 507 18.27 12.25 4.80
N VAL A 508 18.58 12.38 3.51
CA VAL A 508 17.92 11.77 2.36
C VAL A 508 18.95 11.50 1.28
N GLY A 509 18.75 10.47 0.47
CA GLY A 509 19.56 10.20 -0.71
C GLY A 509 19.19 8.87 -1.38
N ASP A 510 19.52 8.77 -2.66
CA ASP A 510 19.30 7.54 -3.43
C ASP A 510 20.21 6.41 -2.93
N VAL A 511 19.80 5.17 -3.20
CA VAL A 511 20.64 3.99 -3.03
C VAL A 511 20.99 3.45 -4.41
N ARG A 512 22.27 3.19 -4.64
CA ARG A 512 22.74 2.47 -5.84
C ARG A 512 23.51 1.23 -5.46
N LEU A 513 23.09 0.10 -6.02
CA LEU A 513 23.78 -1.18 -5.94
C LEU A 513 24.23 -1.61 -7.34
N SER A 514 25.43 -2.19 -7.43
CA SER A 514 25.88 -2.87 -8.64
C SER A 514 26.43 -4.26 -8.35
N PHE A 515 26.17 -5.20 -9.25
CA PHE A 515 26.76 -6.54 -9.24
C PHE A 515 27.68 -6.69 -10.45
N ASP A 516 28.96 -6.98 -10.20
CA ASP A 516 29.98 -7.09 -11.25
C ASP A 516 30.11 -8.50 -11.86
N GLY A 517 29.34 -9.47 -11.33
CA GLY A 517 29.45 -10.89 -11.66
C GLY A 517 30.08 -11.73 -10.55
N LYS A 518 30.61 -11.10 -9.51
CA LYS A 518 31.23 -11.77 -8.36
C LYS A 518 30.64 -11.29 -7.04
N ALA A 519 30.49 -9.98 -6.88
CA ALA A 519 30.01 -9.38 -5.64
C ALA A 519 29.09 -8.18 -5.90
N TRP A 520 28.23 -7.93 -4.93
CA TRP A 520 27.46 -6.69 -4.85
C TRP A 520 28.30 -5.59 -4.22
N MET A 521 28.17 -4.39 -4.75
CA MET A 521 28.80 -3.16 -4.26
C MET A 521 27.71 -2.12 -3.99
N VAL A 522 27.86 -1.38 -2.90
CA VAL A 522 27.05 -0.19 -2.63
C VAL A 522 27.77 1.00 -3.21
N ASP A 523 27.35 1.44 -4.40
CA ASP A 523 27.97 2.55 -5.12
C ASP A 523 27.50 3.91 -4.60
N SER A 524 26.31 3.97 -3.98
CA SER A 524 25.78 5.20 -3.38
C SER A 524 24.83 4.86 -2.24
N HIS A 525 25.00 5.55 -1.11
CA HIS A 525 24.10 5.49 0.05
C HIS A 525 24.37 6.71 0.93
N ALA A 526 23.45 7.66 1.01
CA ALA A 526 23.71 8.90 1.75
C ALA A 526 23.50 8.77 3.27
N ILE A 527 22.77 7.75 3.73
CA ILE A 527 22.27 7.75 5.11
C ILE A 527 23.37 7.32 6.08
N SER A 528 23.60 8.18 7.07
CA SER A 528 24.43 7.91 8.23
C SER A 528 23.63 8.20 9.48
N ILE A 529 23.62 7.26 10.42
CA ILE A 529 23.07 7.49 11.75
C ILE A 529 24.26 7.87 12.61
N ALA A 530 24.37 9.16 12.89
CA ALA A 530 25.36 9.62 13.86
C ALA A 530 25.14 8.85 15.18
N ASP A 531 26.23 8.48 15.85
CA ASP A 531 26.19 8.21 17.27
C ASP A 531 25.86 9.54 17.95
N GLU A 532 24.59 9.96 17.90
CA GLU A 532 24.12 11.01 18.78
C GLU A 532 24.33 10.47 20.19
N MET A 533 25.41 10.92 20.84
CA MET A 533 25.49 10.81 22.29
C MET A 533 24.17 11.35 22.81
N PRO A 534 23.43 10.58 23.62
CA PRO A 534 22.10 10.98 24.05
C PRO A 534 22.23 12.39 24.59
N LYS A 535 21.62 13.35 23.89
CA LYS A 535 21.50 14.71 24.40
C LYS A 535 20.65 14.53 25.64
N PHE A 536 21.30 14.48 26.81
CA PHE A 536 20.64 14.63 28.09
C PHE A 536 19.91 15.96 28.00
N THR A 537 18.63 15.90 27.64
CA THR A 537 17.79 17.08 27.56
C THR A 537 17.79 17.70 28.95
N ALA A 538 18.07 18.99 29.04
CA ALA A 538 18.14 19.75 30.30
C ALA A 538 16.86 19.67 31.17
N ASP A 539 15.79 19.03 30.67
CA ASP A 539 14.59 18.70 31.45
C ASP A 539 14.79 17.54 32.45
N ALA A 540 15.82 16.70 32.30
CA ALA A 540 16.19 15.70 33.31
C ALA A 540 16.75 16.37 34.60
N ASP A 541 17.49 17.47 34.46
CA ASP A 541 17.98 18.26 35.61
C ASP A 541 16.86 19.05 36.30
N LYS A 542 15.78 19.39 35.60
CA LYS A 542 14.57 19.96 36.23
C LYS A 542 13.77 18.94 37.05
N LEU A 543 13.85 17.66 36.72
CA LEU A 543 13.21 16.59 37.51
C LEU A 543 14.01 16.22 38.77
N MET A 544 15.33 16.40 38.76
CA MET A 544 16.20 16.16 39.92
C MET A 544 16.23 17.34 40.92
N THR A 545 15.87 18.55 40.50
CA THR A 545 15.89 19.77 41.35
C THR A 545 14.51 20.18 41.91
N ALA A 546 13.44 19.48 41.54
CA ALA A 546 12.11 19.73 42.10
C ALA A 546 12.02 19.25 43.56
N SER A 547 12.15 20.19 44.50
CA SER A 547 11.90 19.93 45.93
C SER A 547 10.50 19.32 46.14
N PRO A 548 10.36 18.32 47.04
CA PRO A 548 9.09 17.62 47.25
C PRO A 548 8.02 18.60 47.73
N LYS A 549 6.94 18.76 46.94
CA LYS A 549 5.77 19.55 47.35
C LYS A 549 5.14 18.89 48.58
N LYS A 550 5.16 19.58 49.73
CA LYS A 550 4.48 19.17 50.96
C LYS A 550 2.99 18.91 50.68
N ALA A 551 2.58 17.65 50.83
CA ALA A 551 1.18 17.24 50.72
C ALA A 551 0.34 17.95 51.80
N ARG A 552 -0.64 18.75 51.37
CA ARG A 552 -1.59 19.44 52.24
C ARG A 552 -2.68 18.44 52.66
N ARG A 553 -2.57 17.89 53.86
CA ARG A 553 -3.58 17.04 54.51
C ARG A 553 -4.86 17.86 54.77
N THR A 554 -5.92 17.61 54.02
CA THR A 554 -7.28 18.05 54.35
C THR A 554 -7.91 17.06 55.34
N ARG A 555 -8.12 17.51 56.59
CA ARG A 555 -8.96 16.81 57.58
C ARG A 555 -10.43 17.03 57.19
N LYS A 556 -11.15 15.96 56.82
CA LYS A 556 -12.62 15.93 56.86
C LYS A 556 -13.05 15.65 58.30
N SER A 557 -13.75 16.59 58.93
CA SER A 557 -14.49 16.35 60.17
C SER A 557 -15.82 15.69 59.82
N ILE A 558 -16.11 14.57 60.50
CA ILE A 558 -17.41 13.90 60.50
C ILE A 558 -18.26 14.55 61.59
N ARG A 559 -19.47 14.99 61.24
CA ARG A 559 -20.64 15.04 62.12
C ARG A 559 -21.87 14.66 61.31
#